data_AF-A0A9D8SCT1-F1
#
_entry.id   AF-A0A9D8SCT1-F1
#
_cell.length_a   1.000
_cell.length_b   1.000
_cell.length_c   1.000
_cell.angle_alpha   90.00
_cell.angle_beta   90.00
_cell.angle_gamma   90.00
#
_symmetry.space_group_name_H-M   'P 1'
#
loop_
_entity.id
_entity.type
_entity.pdbx_description
1 polymer ?
#
loop_
_entity_poly.entity_id
_entity_poly.type
_entity_poly.pdbx_seq_one_letter_code
_entity_poly.pdbx_strand_id
1 'polypeptide(L)'
;MSIGSTVKRLRLEKNITQEQLAEYLSITSRAISQWECERTAPDISMLPQLADFFEITVDELLGVDEQEKNRIINDVVSETSTMIDRNITEEPIKILRETLKRYPNNDRLLCTLMYALYAASEDPDFCKEHDSEIISIADRIFSYSKNDDCRGEARRLLFRHYCDTDRKAEAHSISEEMPNIETCYERNIYWMLDGEERLSHLLERISDDLRYLTWDIWAYSVHSDLPSEEKDELEKLYQKIEYMVKEKFSV
;
A
#
# COMPACT_ATOMS: atom_id res chain seq x y z
N MET A 1 -16.92 4.27 19.55
CA MET A 1 -18.02 5.09 20.13
C MET A 1 -19.26 4.91 19.28
N SER A 2 -20.46 4.97 19.87
CA SER A 2 -21.70 5.00 19.10
C SER A 2 -22.09 6.44 18.78
N ILE A 3 -22.84 6.66 17.70
CA ILE A 3 -23.41 7.99 17.38
C ILE A 3 -24.23 8.56 18.54
N GLY A 4 -24.97 7.71 19.27
CA GLY A 4 -25.74 8.12 20.45
C GLY A 4 -24.87 8.67 21.58
N SER A 5 -23.76 7.99 21.87
CA SER A 5 -22.78 8.46 22.86
C SER A 5 -22.11 9.76 22.43
N THR A 6 -21.84 9.93 21.14
CA THR A 6 -21.26 11.16 20.56
C THR A 6 -22.22 12.34 20.67
N VAL A 7 -23.49 12.17 20.25
CA VAL A 7 -24.53 13.20 20.37
C VAL A 7 -24.72 13.64 21.81
N LYS A 8 -24.79 12.69 22.76
CA LYS A 8 -24.91 13.01 24.18
C LYS A 8 -23.73 13.84 24.69
N ARG A 9 -22.51 13.43 24.34
CA ARG A 9 -21.28 14.12 24.74
C ARG A 9 -21.27 15.56 24.20
N LEU A 10 -21.48 15.74 22.90
CA LEU A 10 -21.47 17.06 22.24
C LEU A 10 -22.57 17.97 22.76
N ARG A 11 -23.77 17.41 23.03
CA ARG A 11 -24.88 18.15 23.65
C ARG A 11 -24.50 18.70 25.02
N LEU A 12 -23.86 17.88 25.85
CA LEU A 12 -23.40 18.29 27.17
C LEU A 12 -22.26 19.31 27.08
N GLU A 13 -21.33 19.17 26.13
CA GLU A 13 -20.26 20.15 25.88
C GLU A 13 -20.80 21.52 25.45
N LYS A 14 -21.86 21.56 24.64
CA LYS A 14 -22.59 22.81 24.30
C LYS A 14 -23.55 23.30 25.40
N ASN A 15 -23.66 22.60 26.53
CA ASN A 15 -24.53 22.93 27.67
C ASN A 15 -26.03 23.11 27.33
N ILE A 16 -26.57 22.26 26.45
CA ILE A 16 -28.00 22.31 26.07
C ILE A 16 -28.76 21.07 26.53
N THR A 17 -30.09 21.17 26.68
CA THR A 17 -30.96 20.03 27.03
C THR A 17 -31.38 19.23 25.80
N GLN A 18 -31.98 18.05 26.01
CA GLN A 18 -32.52 17.23 24.91
C GLN A 18 -33.66 17.96 24.19
N GLU A 19 -34.46 18.74 24.91
CA GLU A 19 -35.52 19.58 24.37
C GLU A 19 -34.97 20.68 23.47
N GLN A 20 -33.91 21.37 23.91
CA GLN A 20 -33.29 22.43 23.11
C GLN A 20 -32.69 21.86 21.82
N LEU A 21 -31.97 20.73 21.91
CA LEU A 21 -31.44 20.07 20.71
C LEU A 21 -32.57 19.63 19.76
N ALA A 22 -33.67 19.10 20.30
CA ALA A 22 -34.82 18.71 19.51
C ALA A 22 -35.50 19.89 18.81
N GLU A 23 -35.55 21.06 19.46
CA GLU A 23 -36.07 22.31 18.88
C GLU A 23 -35.23 22.78 17.69
N TYR A 24 -33.90 22.83 17.83
CA TYR A 24 -32.99 23.17 16.72
C TYR A 24 -33.14 22.24 15.52
N LEU A 25 -33.36 20.96 15.77
CA LEU A 25 -33.50 19.92 14.74
C LEU A 25 -34.95 19.72 14.27
N SER A 26 -35.92 20.46 14.83
CA SER A 26 -37.35 20.32 14.53
C SER A 26 -37.89 18.88 14.69
N ILE A 27 -37.45 18.19 15.74
CA ILE A 27 -37.88 16.83 16.11
C ILE A 27 -38.35 16.77 17.56
N THR A 28 -38.67 15.56 18.05
CA THR A 28 -39.09 15.37 19.44
C THR A 28 -37.91 15.12 20.37
N SER A 29 -37.96 15.64 21.59
CA SER A 29 -36.95 15.33 22.65
C SER A 29 -36.87 13.83 22.94
N ARG A 30 -38.00 13.12 22.77
CA ARG A 30 -38.05 11.65 22.83
C ARG A 30 -37.10 11.01 21.82
N ALA A 31 -36.99 11.53 20.59
CA ALA A 31 -36.06 11.00 19.60
C ALA A 31 -34.60 11.15 20.07
N ILE A 32 -34.23 12.35 20.54
CA ILE A 32 -32.90 12.60 21.11
C ILE A 32 -32.59 11.62 22.26
N SER A 33 -33.53 11.44 23.20
CA SER A 33 -33.39 10.50 24.31
C SER A 33 -33.16 9.07 23.83
N GLN A 34 -33.91 8.61 22.81
CA GLN A 34 -33.73 7.27 22.25
C GLN A 34 -32.37 7.11 21.55
N TRP A 35 -31.85 8.17 20.91
CA TRP A 35 -30.51 8.17 20.32
C TRP A 35 -29.43 8.08 21.40
N GLU A 36 -29.50 8.94 22.43
CA GLU A 36 -28.52 8.96 23.52
C GLU A 36 -28.52 7.70 24.38
N CYS A 37 -29.60 6.92 24.34
CA CYS A 37 -29.73 5.62 24.99
C CYS A 37 -29.52 4.42 24.05
N GLU A 38 -29.04 4.65 22.82
CA GLU A 38 -28.73 3.61 21.82
C GLU A 38 -29.93 2.72 21.43
N ARG A 39 -31.16 3.20 21.66
CA ARG A 39 -32.39 2.48 21.31
C ARG A 39 -32.76 2.65 19.84
N THR A 40 -32.41 3.79 19.27
CA THR A 40 -32.57 4.13 17.85
C THR A 40 -31.37 4.98 17.42
N ALA A 41 -31.21 5.21 16.12
CA ALA A 41 -30.21 6.12 15.57
C ALA A 41 -30.91 7.28 14.83
N PRO A 42 -30.25 8.45 14.68
CA PRO A 42 -30.73 9.47 13.76
C PRO A 42 -30.80 8.93 12.33
N ASP A 43 -31.78 9.42 11.57
CA ASP A 43 -31.87 9.09 10.15
C ASP A 43 -30.64 9.59 9.40
N ILE A 44 -30.24 8.91 8.33
CA ILE A 44 -29.06 9.29 7.54
C ILE A 44 -29.17 10.72 6.98
N SER A 45 -30.39 11.18 6.68
CA SER A 45 -30.65 12.54 6.22
C SER A 45 -30.40 13.61 7.30
N MET A 46 -30.38 13.23 8.57
CA MET A 46 -30.13 14.14 9.69
C MET A 46 -28.64 14.31 10.03
N LEU A 47 -27.77 13.44 9.52
CA LEU A 47 -26.34 13.48 9.84
C LEU A 47 -25.66 14.81 9.45
N PRO A 48 -25.91 15.38 8.25
CA PRO A 48 -25.31 16.67 7.89
C PRO A 48 -25.76 17.81 8.81
N GLN A 49 -27.03 17.84 9.19
CA GLN A 49 -27.57 18.87 10.09
C GLN A 49 -27.04 18.73 11.52
N LEU A 50 -26.89 17.50 12.02
CA LEU A 50 -26.27 17.22 13.32
C LEU A 50 -24.80 17.63 13.33
N ALA A 51 -24.05 17.26 12.28
CA ALA A 51 -22.65 17.61 12.13
C ALA A 51 -22.45 19.14 12.09
N ASP A 52 -23.28 19.85 11.31
CA ASP A 52 -23.29 21.32 11.23
C ASP A 52 -23.63 21.97 12.59
N PHE A 53 -24.69 21.50 13.26
CA PHE A 53 -25.08 22.01 14.58
C PHE A 53 -23.96 21.86 15.63
N PHE A 54 -23.24 20.74 15.59
CA PHE A 54 -22.14 20.46 16.51
C PHE A 54 -20.78 21.01 16.05
N GLU A 55 -20.70 21.61 14.86
CA GLU A 55 -19.46 22.13 14.26
C GLU A 55 -18.36 21.07 14.11
N ILE A 56 -18.76 19.85 13.72
CA ILE A 56 -17.87 18.71 13.49
C ILE A 56 -18.13 18.08 12.12
N THR A 57 -17.28 17.14 11.71
CA THR A 57 -17.54 16.33 10.52
C THR A 57 -18.55 15.21 10.80
N VAL A 58 -19.18 14.68 9.74
CA VAL A 58 -20.04 13.49 9.87
C VAL A 58 -19.23 12.27 10.31
N ASP A 59 -17.96 12.19 9.91
CA ASP A 59 -17.04 11.13 10.33
C ASP A 59 -16.82 11.17 11.85
N GLU A 60 -16.55 12.35 12.42
CA GLU A 60 -16.47 12.54 13.87
C GLU A 60 -17.78 12.20 14.59
N LEU A 61 -18.92 12.57 14.02
CA LEU A 61 -20.25 12.27 14.56
C LEU A 61 -20.47 10.74 14.66
N LEU A 62 -20.05 10.01 13.63
CA LEU A 62 -20.12 8.56 13.56
C LEU A 62 -19.00 7.86 14.34
N GLY A 63 -18.04 8.61 14.89
CA GLY A 63 -16.87 8.07 15.59
C GLY A 63 -15.89 7.35 14.67
N VAL A 64 -15.84 7.74 13.39
CA VAL A 64 -14.82 7.31 12.44
C VAL A 64 -13.54 8.09 12.75
N ASP A 65 -12.54 7.36 13.23
CA ASP A 65 -11.22 7.92 13.50
C ASP A 65 -10.25 7.49 12.39
N GLU A 66 -9.93 8.44 11.52
CA GLU A 66 -8.97 8.22 10.43
C GLU A 66 -7.56 7.92 10.95
N GLN A 67 -7.17 8.43 12.12
CA GLN A 67 -5.87 8.10 12.72
C GLN A 67 -5.85 6.65 13.19
N GLU A 68 -6.91 6.19 13.85
CA GLU A 68 -7.05 4.79 14.26
C GLU A 68 -7.08 3.85 13.04
N LYS A 69 -7.85 4.21 12.01
CA LYS A 69 -7.89 3.46 10.75
C LYS A 69 -6.50 3.35 10.13
N ASN A 70 -5.78 4.46 10.02
CA ASN A 70 -4.41 4.46 9.48
C ASN A 70 -3.45 3.65 10.35
N ARG A 71 -3.58 3.69 11.67
CA ARG A 71 -2.80 2.85 12.59
C ARG A 71 -3.04 1.37 12.33
N ILE A 72 -4.31 0.94 12.27
CA ILE A 72 -4.68 -0.46 11.99
C ILE A 72 -4.08 -0.92 10.65
N ILE A 73 -4.21 -0.09 9.60
CA ILE A 73 -3.65 -0.41 8.27
C ILE A 73 -2.13 -0.53 8.33
N ASN A 74 -1.46 0.41 8.99
CA ASN A 74 0.00 0.41 9.14
C ASN A 74 0.50 -0.83 9.88
N ASP A 75 -0.15 -1.17 11.00
CA ASP A 75 0.22 -2.31 11.83
C ASP A 75 0.07 -3.62 11.04
N VAL A 76 -1.06 -3.79 10.35
CA VAL A 76 -1.32 -4.97 9.50
C VAL A 76 -0.29 -5.07 8.36
N VAL A 77 -0.03 -3.98 7.63
CA VAL A 77 0.95 -3.98 6.54
C VAL A 77 2.35 -4.31 7.05
N SER A 78 2.76 -3.72 8.18
CA SER A 78 4.08 -3.95 8.77
C SER A 78 4.25 -5.40 9.25
N GLU A 79 3.26 -5.92 9.98
CA GLU A 79 3.26 -7.29 10.50
C GLU A 79 3.30 -8.31 9.35
N THR A 80 2.44 -8.14 8.35
CA THR A 80 2.34 -9.08 7.21
C THR A 80 3.56 -9.01 6.31
N SER A 81 4.14 -7.83 6.08
CA SER A 81 5.41 -7.70 5.35
C SER A 81 6.54 -8.45 6.07
N THR A 82 6.63 -8.29 7.39
CA THR A 82 7.61 -9.03 8.22
C THR A 82 7.42 -10.55 8.16
N MET A 83 6.17 -11.02 8.04
CA MET A 83 5.88 -12.45 7.86
C MET A 83 6.36 -12.96 6.50
N ILE A 84 6.10 -12.19 5.44
CA ILE A 84 6.53 -12.52 4.07
C ILE A 84 8.07 -12.58 4.00
N ASP A 85 8.76 -11.62 4.62
CA ASP A 85 10.24 -11.62 4.69
C ASP A 85 10.82 -12.84 5.43
N ARG A 86 10.01 -13.49 6.27
CA ARG A 86 10.35 -14.73 6.98
C ARG A 86 9.89 -15.99 6.22
N ASN A 87 9.51 -15.85 4.95
CA ASN A 87 8.97 -16.91 4.10
C ASN A 87 7.68 -17.56 4.63
N ILE A 88 6.85 -16.80 5.36
CA ILE A 88 5.50 -17.23 5.76
C ILE A 88 4.53 -16.78 4.67
N THR A 89 3.80 -17.71 4.05
CA THR A 89 2.97 -17.45 2.87
C THR A 89 1.47 -17.37 3.18
N GLU A 90 0.89 -18.39 3.83
CA GLU A 90 -0.57 -18.49 4.00
C GLU A 90 -1.18 -17.48 5.00
N GLU A 91 -0.55 -17.32 6.17
CA GLU A 91 -1.08 -16.47 7.24
C GLU A 91 -1.19 -14.98 6.86
N PRO A 92 -0.18 -14.32 6.25
CA PRO A 92 -0.33 -12.93 5.84
C PRO A 92 -1.43 -12.73 4.81
N ILE A 93 -1.59 -13.66 3.86
CA ILE A 93 -2.66 -13.61 2.85
C ILE A 93 -4.03 -13.62 3.53
N LYS A 94 -4.22 -14.50 4.53
CA LYS A 94 -5.47 -14.60 5.28
C LYS A 94 -5.78 -13.31 6.06
N ILE A 95 -4.78 -12.75 6.75
CA ILE A 95 -4.92 -11.48 7.50
C ILE A 95 -5.30 -10.34 6.55
N LEU A 96 -4.62 -10.23 5.42
CA LEU A 96 -4.84 -9.18 4.42
C LEU A 96 -6.23 -9.29 3.80
N ARG A 97 -6.67 -10.50 3.41
CA ARG A 97 -8.03 -10.74 2.89
C ARG A 97 -9.10 -10.35 3.90
N GLU A 98 -8.93 -10.71 5.18
CA GLU A 98 -9.90 -10.35 6.22
C GLU A 98 -9.93 -8.83 6.44
N THR A 99 -8.77 -8.18 6.45
CA THR A 99 -8.67 -6.73 6.63
C THR A 99 -9.29 -5.96 5.44
N LEU A 100 -9.10 -6.46 4.22
CA LEU A 100 -9.70 -5.92 2.99
C LEU A 100 -11.23 -6.06 2.95
N LYS A 101 -11.85 -6.96 3.72
CA LYS A 101 -13.32 -6.93 3.87
C LYS A 101 -13.80 -5.64 4.53
N ARG A 102 -13.00 -5.08 5.44
CA ARG A 102 -13.28 -3.81 6.14
C ARG A 102 -12.81 -2.59 5.35
N TYR A 103 -11.69 -2.71 4.64
CA TYR A 103 -11.07 -1.61 3.89
C TYR A 103 -10.81 -2.01 2.43
N PRO A 104 -11.86 -2.25 1.62
CA PRO A 104 -11.73 -2.94 0.34
C PRO A 104 -10.76 -2.25 -0.61
N ASN A 105 -10.82 -0.94 -0.78
CA ASN A 105 -10.00 -0.24 -1.77
C ASN A 105 -8.81 0.49 -1.15
N ASN A 106 -8.32 0.02 0.01
CA ASN A 106 -7.08 0.54 0.54
C ASN A 106 -5.90 0.02 -0.30
N ASP A 107 -5.22 0.95 -0.95
CA ASP A 107 -4.11 0.71 -1.88
C ASP A 107 -2.97 -0.07 -1.25
N ARG A 108 -2.57 0.27 -0.03
CA ARG A 108 -1.47 -0.40 0.67
C ARG A 108 -1.79 -1.84 0.98
N LEU A 109 -2.97 -2.13 1.53
CA LEU A 109 -3.42 -3.49 1.79
C LEU A 109 -3.53 -4.32 0.50
N LEU A 110 -4.03 -3.72 -0.59
CA LEU A 110 -4.10 -4.38 -1.90
C LEU A 110 -2.71 -4.69 -2.46
N CYS A 111 -1.77 -3.75 -2.39
CA CYS A 111 -0.40 -3.96 -2.85
C CYS A 111 0.31 -5.03 -2.03
N THR A 112 0.19 -5.00 -0.71
CA THR A 112 0.78 -6.04 0.16
C THR A 112 0.16 -7.41 -0.10
N LEU A 113 -1.16 -7.50 -0.35
CA LEU A 113 -1.79 -8.77 -0.71
C LEU A 113 -1.30 -9.28 -2.07
N MET A 114 -1.23 -8.41 -3.06
CA MET A 114 -0.72 -8.77 -4.40
C MET A 114 0.72 -9.28 -4.31
N TYR A 115 1.58 -8.61 -3.53
CA TYR A 115 2.94 -9.05 -3.28
C TYR A 115 2.98 -10.40 -2.55
N ALA A 116 2.14 -10.60 -1.52
CA ALA A 116 2.08 -11.86 -0.77
C ALA A 116 1.67 -13.04 -1.66
N LEU A 117 0.66 -12.84 -2.53
CA LEU A 117 0.20 -13.85 -3.49
C LEU A 117 1.28 -14.18 -4.52
N TYR A 118 2.00 -13.16 -5.00
CA TYR A 118 3.12 -13.35 -5.92
C TYR A 118 4.32 -14.03 -5.23
N ALA A 119 4.69 -13.64 -4.01
CA ALA A 119 5.78 -14.28 -3.28
C ALA A 119 5.50 -15.77 -2.98
N ALA A 120 4.23 -16.11 -2.76
CA ALA A 120 3.79 -17.51 -2.62
C ALA A 120 3.71 -18.27 -3.95
N SER A 121 3.85 -17.62 -5.10
CA SER A 121 3.71 -18.22 -6.43
C SER A 121 4.94 -19.02 -6.88
N GLU A 122 5.92 -19.24 -6.00
CA GLU A 122 6.98 -20.23 -6.24
C GLU A 122 6.41 -21.64 -6.44
N ASP A 123 5.25 -21.93 -5.84
CA ASP A 123 4.45 -23.12 -6.16
C ASP A 123 3.59 -22.89 -7.41
N PRO A 124 3.82 -23.63 -8.51
CA PRO A 124 3.07 -23.49 -9.75
C PRO A 124 1.55 -23.74 -9.61
N ASP A 125 1.13 -24.59 -8.68
CA ASP A 125 -0.28 -24.87 -8.45
C ASP A 125 -0.94 -23.72 -7.69
N PHE A 126 -0.24 -23.13 -6.71
CA PHE A 126 -0.67 -21.93 -6.01
C PHE A 126 -0.83 -20.74 -6.96
N CYS A 127 0.14 -20.54 -7.85
CA CYS A 127 0.13 -19.48 -8.87
C CYS A 127 -1.12 -19.57 -9.76
N LYS A 128 -1.47 -20.77 -10.22
CA LYS A 128 -2.67 -20.99 -11.06
C LYS A 128 -3.96 -20.77 -10.30
N GLU A 129 -4.04 -21.21 -9.05
CA GLU A 129 -5.24 -21.02 -8.21
C GLU A 129 -5.52 -19.53 -7.97
N HIS A 130 -4.46 -18.74 -7.79
CA HIS A 130 -4.56 -17.33 -7.41
C HIS A 130 -4.43 -16.35 -8.59
N ASP A 131 -4.27 -16.85 -9.82
CA ASP A 131 -4.12 -16.05 -11.04
C ASP A 131 -5.17 -14.94 -11.17
N SER A 132 -6.44 -15.34 -11.13
CA SER A 132 -7.57 -14.43 -11.28
C SER A 132 -7.66 -13.39 -10.16
N GLU A 133 -7.20 -13.74 -8.95
CA GLU A 133 -7.18 -12.82 -7.81
C GLU A 133 -6.09 -11.76 -7.97
N ILE A 134 -4.88 -12.15 -8.38
CA ILE A 134 -3.77 -11.23 -8.64
C ILE A 134 -4.16 -10.18 -9.67
N ILE A 135 -4.78 -10.61 -10.78
CA ILE A 135 -5.23 -9.70 -11.85
C ILE A 135 -6.34 -8.77 -11.33
N SER A 136 -7.32 -9.32 -10.62
CA SER A 136 -8.41 -8.53 -10.03
C SER A 136 -7.91 -7.49 -9.03
N ILE A 137 -6.89 -7.82 -8.23
CA ILE A 137 -6.26 -6.87 -7.31
C ILE A 137 -5.56 -5.76 -8.09
N ALA A 138 -4.79 -6.10 -9.13
CA ALA A 138 -4.12 -5.12 -9.97
C ALA A 138 -5.11 -4.14 -10.61
N ASP A 139 -6.21 -4.64 -11.19
CA ASP A 139 -7.27 -3.82 -11.78
C ASP A 139 -7.89 -2.86 -10.77
N ARG A 140 -8.09 -3.31 -9.53
CA ARG A 140 -8.60 -2.47 -8.43
C ARG A 140 -7.60 -1.38 -8.05
N ILE A 141 -6.31 -1.70 -7.98
CA ILE A 141 -5.26 -0.72 -7.72
C ILE A 141 -5.24 0.33 -8.83
N PHE A 142 -5.29 -0.09 -10.10
CA PHE A 142 -5.30 0.84 -11.24
C PHE A 142 -6.56 1.72 -11.31
N SER A 143 -7.70 1.19 -10.86
CA SER A 143 -8.98 1.92 -10.88
C SER A 143 -9.13 2.93 -9.74
N TYR A 144 -8.62 2.62 -8.54
CA TYR A 144 -8.95 3.37 -7.33
C TYR A 144 -7.75 4.02 -6.64
N SER A 145 -6.54 3.49 -6.81
CA SER A 145 -5.36 4.07 -6.15
C SER A 145 -4.92 5.34 -6.86
N LYS A 146 -4.59 6.36 -6.06
CA LYS A 146 -3.89 7.57 -6.50
C LYS A 146 -2.41 7.55 -6.11
N ASN A 147 -1.97 6.50 -5.43
CA ASN A 147 -0.60 6.34 -4.98
C ASN A 147 0.21 5.72 -6.12
N ASP A 148 1.12 6.49 -6.68
CA ASP A 148 1.90 6.05 -7.84
C ASP A 148 2.88 4.92 -7.50
N ASP A 149 3.39 4.85 -6.27
CA ASP A 149 4.25 3.74 -5.82
C ASP A 149 3.46 2.43 -5.83
N CYS A 150 2.25 2.45 -5.26
CA CYS A 150 1.34 1.30 -5.25
C CYS A 150 0.98 0.85 -6.68
N ARG A 151 0.71 1.80 -7.58
CA ARG A 151 0.40 1.51 -8.98
C ARG A 151 1.62 0.99 -9.73
N GLY A 152 2.80 1.54 -9.47
CA GLY A 152 4.07 1.09 -10.04
C GLY A 152 4.38 -0.34 -9.62
N GLU A 153 4.23 -0.64 -8.34
CA GLU A 153 4.44 -1.97 -7.79
C GLU A 153 3.44 -2.98 -8.37
N ALA A 154 2.16 -2.63 -8.46
CA ALA A 154 1.16 -3.48 -9.11
C ALA A 154 1.50 -3.77 -10.58
N ARG A 155 1.96 -2.77 -11.35
CA ARG A 155 2.44 -3.00 -12.73
C ARG A 155 3.62 -3.96 -12.77
N ARG A 156 4.60 -3.77 -11.90
CA ARG A 156 5.81 -4.60 -11.82
C ARG A 156 5.45 -6.06 -11.51
N LEU A 157 4.58 -6.28 -10.53
CA LEU A 157 4.14 -7.63 -10.13
C LEU A 157 3.28 -8.28 -11.21
N LEU A 158 2.34 -7.54 -11.81
CA LEU A 158 1.50 -8.06 -12.89
C LEU A 158 2.32 -8.44 -14.13
N PHE A 159 3.32 -7.62 -14.48
CA PHE A 159 4.26 -7.94 -15.56
C PHE A 159 4.98 -9.26 -15.31
N ARG A 160 5.55 -9.44 -14.11
CA ARG A 160 6.25 -10.68 -13.75
C ARG A 160 5.31 -11.88 -13.78
N HIS A 161 4.13 -11.74 -13.21
CA HIS A 161 3.10 -12.77 -13.23
C HIS A 161 2.70 -13.19 -14.65
N TYR A 162 2.55 -12.24 -15.58
CA TYR A 162 2.30 -12.54 -16.99
C TYR A 162 3.49 -13.24 -17.67
N CYS A 163 4.73 -12.87 -17.34
CA CYS A 163 5.91 -13.60 -17.80
C CYS A 163 5.93 -15.05 -17.30
N ASP A 164 5.63 -15.27 -16.01
CA ASP A 164 5.65 -16.58 -15.37
C ASP A 164 4.53 -17.51 -15.88
N THR A 165 3.46 -16.93 -16.42
CA THR A 165 2.29 -17.64 -16.96
C THR A 165 2.23 -17.67 -18.50
N ASP A 166 3.33 -17.33 -19.17
CA ASP A 166 3.49 -17.32 -20.64
C ASP A 166 2.51 -16.39 -21.41
N ARG A 167 2.03 -15.33 -20.75
CA ARG A 167 1.16 -14.27 -21.30
C ARG A 167 2.00 -13.10 -21.84
N LYS A 168 2.80 -13.38 -22.86
CA LYS A 168 3.80 -12.43 -23.39
C LYS A 168 3.21 -11.15 -23.97
N ALA A 169 2.02 -11.22 -24.57
CA ALA A 169 1.38 -10.05 -25.18
C ALA A 169 0.92 -9.05 -24.09
N GLU A 170 0.32 -9.58 -23.03
CA GLU A 170 -0.11 -8.80 -21.87
C GLU A 170 1.08 -8.25 -21.10
N ALA A 171 2.14 -9.05 -20.90
CA ALA A 171 3.39 -8.58 -20.32
C ALA A 171 3.99 -7.42 -21.12
N HIS A 172 3.99 -7.52 -22.46
CA HIS A 172 4.49 -6.44 -23.31
C HIS A 172 3.68 -5.16 -23.15
N SER A 173 2.35 -5.24 -23.16
CA SER A 173 1.48 -4.08 -22.94
C SER A 173 1.74 -3.40 -21.59
N ILE A 174 1.89 -4.18 -20.50
CA ILE A 174 2.19 -3.62 -19.18
C ILE A 174 3.58 -2.96 -19.16
N SER A 175 4.55 -3.51 -19.88
CA SER A 175 5.90 -2.95 -19.94
C SER A 175 5.95 -1.56 -20.59
N GLU A 176 5.07 -1.28 -21.57
CA GLU A 176 4.99 0.03 -22.22
C GLU A 176 4.42 1.13 -21.30
N GLU A 177 3.68 0.75 -20.26
CA GLU A 177 3.14 1.68 -19.27
C GLU A 177 4.07 1.94 -18.08
N MET A 178 5.19 1.22 -17.98
CA MET A 178 6.15 1.42 -16.90
C MET A 178 6.92 2.74 -17.09
N PRO A 179 7.26 3.44 -16.00
CA PRO A 179 8.05 4.66 -16.10
C PRO A 179 9.43 4.34 -16.71
N ASN A 180 9.85 5.18 -17.66
CA ASN A 180 11.20 5.08 -18.21
C ASN A 180 12.22 5.49 -17.13
N ILE A 181 13.34 4.77 -17.06
CA ILE A 181 14.41 5.00 -16.08
C ILE A 181 14.83 6.48 -16.04
N GLU A 182 15.00 7.14 -17.18
CA GLU A 182 15.45 8.54 -17.27
C GLU A 182 14.38 9.53 -16.75
N THR A 183 13.12 9.12 -16.77
CA THR A 183 11.97 9.96 -16.39
C THR A 183 11.49 9.72 -14.97
N CYS A 184 12.01 8.69 -14.28
CA CYS A 184 11.53 8.36 -12.95
C CYS A 184 12.01 9.37 -11.90
N TYR A 185 11.30 9.42 -10.77
CA TYR A 185 11.56 10.37 -9.69
C TYR A 185 12.98 10.24 -9.15
N GLU A 186 13.43 9.00 -8.91
CA GLU A 186 14.73 8.66 -8.32
C GLU A 186 15.91 9.15 -9.16
N ARG A 187 15.75 9.19 -10.49
CA ARG A 187 16.77 9.76 -11.39
C ARG A 187 16.80 11.28 -11.37
N ASN A 188 15.66 11.94 -11.14
CA ASN A 188 15.52 13.38 -11.33
C ASN A 188 15.56 14.19 -10.02
N ILE A 189 15.22 13.59 -8.87
CA ILE A 189 15.15 14.27 -7.57
C ILE A 189 16.48 14.91 -7.15
N TYR A 190 17.59 14.36 -7.63
CA TYR A 190 18.95 14.89 -7.43
C TYR A 190 19.06 16.41 -7.64
N TRP A 191 18.37 16.95 -8.65
CA TRP A 191 18.44 18.37 -9.00
C TRP A 191 17.74 19.28 -7.99
N MET A 192 16.83 18.73 -7.17
CA MET A 192 16.09 19.47 -6.14
C MET A 192 16.81 19.46 -4.78
N LEU A 193 17.48 18.34 -4.44
CA LEU A 193 18.15 18.17 -3.15
C LEU A 193 19.37 19.07 -3.03
N ASP A 194 19.75 19.48 -1.83
CA ASP A 194 20.95 20.29 -1.56
C ASP A 194 21.81 19.71 -0.42
N GLY A 195 23.07 20.15 -0.32
CA GLY A 195 23.96 19.83 0.80
C GLY A 195 24.13 18.32 1.06
N GLU A 196 23.94 17.91 2.31
CA GLU A 196 24.07 16.52 2.75
C GLU A 196 23.00 15.61 2.15
N GLU A 197 21.76 16.08 1.97
CA GLU A 197 20.68 15.27 1.38
C GLU A 197 21.01 14.84 -0.06
N ARG A 198 21.59 15.76 -0.85
CA ARG A 198 22.06 15.45 -2.21
C ARG A 198 23.17 14.39 -2.20
N LEU A 199 24.09 14.46 -1.24
CA LEU A 199 25.18 13.49 -1.13
C LEU A 199 24.67 12.12 -0.70
N SER A 200 23.77 12.05 0.28
CA SER A 200 23.15 10.79 0.71
C SER A 200 22.38 10.13 -0.44
N HIS A 201 21.55 10.88 -1.16
CA HIS A 201 20.84 10.40 -2.35
C HIS A 201 21.79 9.88 -3.44
N LEU A 202 22.91 10.57 -3.67
CA LEU A 202 23.92 10.10 -4.62
C LEU A 202 24.58 8.78 -4.18
N LEU A 203 24.89 8.63 -2.89
CA LEU A 203 25.49 7.41 -2.36
C LEU A 203 24.53 6.22 -2.47
N GLU A 204 23.27 6.41 -2.09
CA GLU A 204 22.22 5.41 -2.26
C GLU A 204 22.06 5.01 -3.73
N ARG A 205 21.96 6.00 -4.63
CA ARG A 205 21.83 5.75 -6.07
C ARG A 205 23.03 5.01 -6.66
N ILE A 206 24.26 5.35 -6.24
CA ILE A 206 25.46 4.62 -6.68
C ILE A 206 25.40 3.18 -6.19
N SER A 207 25.00 2.97 -4.93
CA SER A 207 24.84 1.62 -4.37
C SER A 207 23.83 0.79 -5.17
N ASP A 208 22.67 1.38 -5.50
CA ASP A 208 21.63 0.74 -6.32
C ASP A 208 22.12 0.41 -7.74
N ASP A 209 22.74 1.37 -8.42
CA ASP A 209 23.27 1.18 -9.78
C ASP A 209 24.32 0.08 -9.82
N LEU A 210 25.20 0.01 -8.81
CA LEU A 210 26.18 -1.06 -8.70
C LEU A 210 25.53 -2.42 -8.43
N ARG A 211 24.47 -2.47 -7.62
CA ARG A 211 23.69 -3.71 -7.39
C ARG A 211 23.04 -4.20 -8.68
N TYR A 212 22.42 -3.32 -9.47
CA TYR A 212 21.83 -3.69 -10.76
C TYR A 212 22.89 -4.16 -11.76
N LEU A 213 23.99 -3.42 -11.91
CA LEU A 213 25.09 -3.81 -12.79
C LEU A 213 25.67 -5.18 -12.41
N THR A 214 25.80 -5.43 -11.11
CA THR A 214 26.29 -6.71 -10.57
C THR A 214 25.35 -7.86 -10.96
N TRP A 215 24.03 -7.66 -10.84
CA TRP A 215 23.03 -8.64 -11.26
C TRP A 215 23.06 -8.87 -12.78
N ASP A 216 23.16 -7.81 -13.59
CA ASP A 216 23.21 -7.92 -15.06
C ASP A 216 24.47 -8.68 -15.54
N ILE A 217 25.63 -8.40 -14.94
CA ILE A 217 26.89 -9.12 -15.22
C ILE A 217 26.73 -10.61 -14.91
N TRP A 218 26.16 -10.94 -13.75
CA TRP A 218 25.91 -12.31 -13.35
C TRP A 218 24.93 -13.00 -14.32
N ALA A 219 23.80 -12.36 -14.61
CA ALA A 219 22.77 -12.89 -15.50
C ALA A 219 23.35 -13.13 -16.91
N TYR A 220 24.13 -12.19 -17.45
CA TYR A 220 24.81 -12.35 -18.72
C TYR A 220 25.80 -13.53 -18.71
N SER A 221 26.62 -13.65 -17.66
CA SER A 221 27.58 -14.76 -17.50
C SER A 221 26.90 -16.14 -17.45
N VAL A 222 25.78 -16.24 -16.73
CA VAL A 222 25.04 -17.48 -16.53
C VAL A 222 24.25 -17.88 -17.78
N HIS A 223 23.57 -16.93 -18.41
CA HIS A 223 22.64 -17.22 -19.51
C HIS A 223 23.27 -17.16 -20.90
N SER A 224 24.52 -16.69 -21.03
CA SER A 224 25.24 -16.65 -22.31
C SER A 224 26.14 -17.87 -22.52
N ASP A 225 26.29 -18.25 -23.79
CA ASP A 225 27.21 -19.31 -24.23
C ASP A 225 28.63 -18.74 -24.42
N LEU A 226 29.27 -18.36 -23.31
CA LEU A 226 30.61 -17.79 -23.28
C LEU A 226 31.68 -18.85 -22.98
N PRO A 227 32.91 -18.68 -23.51
CA PRO A 227 34.07 -19.46 -23.10
C PRO A 227 34.33 -19.36 -21.58
N SER A 228 34.89 -20.41 -20.98
CA SER A 228 35.17 -20.45 -19.53
C SER A 228 36.07 -19.30 -19.04
N GLU A 229 37.02 -18.85 -19.86
CA GLU A 229 37.92 -17.74 -19.53
C GLU A 229 37.16 -16.41 -19.39
N GLU A 230 36.21 -16.14 -20.28
CA GLU A 230 35.37 -14.93 -20.21
C GLU A 230 34.40 -14.98 -19.01
N LYS A 231 33.88 -16.16 -18.67
CA LYS A 231 33.04 -16.34 -17.46
C LYS A 231 33.85 -16.07 -16.18
N ASP A 232 35.10 -16.53 -16.12
CA ASP A 232 36.02 -16.28 -15.01
C ASP A 232 36.36 -14.78 -14.86
N GLU A 233 36.48 -14.05 -15.98
CA GLU A 233 36.70 -12.59 -15.95
C GLU A 233 35.47 -11.84 -15.43
N LEU A 234 34.27 -12.21 -15.87
CA LEU A 234 33.01 -11.63 -15.40
C LEU A 234 32.78 -11.90 -13.92
N GLU A 235 33.08 -13.11 -13.43
CA GLU A 235 33.00 -13.45 -12.01
C GLU A 235 33.96 -12.61 -11.16
N LYS A 236 35.21 -12.41 -11.61
CA LYS A 236 36.17 -11.52 -10.92
C LYS A 236 35.67 -10.07 -10.88
N LEU A 237 35.06 -9.59 -11.97
CA LEU A 237 34.47 -8.26 -12.03
C LEU A 237 33.29 -8.12 -11.06
N TYR A 238 32.39 -9.10 -11.05
CA TYR A 238 31.28 -9.21 -10.09
C TYR A 238 31.78 -9.10 -8.65
N GLN A 239 32.75 -9.92 -8.24
CA GLN A 239 33.30 -9.92 -6.88
C GLN A 239 33.94 -8.58 -6.50
N LYS A 240 34.61 -7.93 -7.45
CA LYS A 240 35.24 -6.62 -7.24
C LYS A 240 34.20 -5.52 -7.03
N ILE A 241 33.10 -5.54 -7.78
CA ILE A 241 32.00 -4.57 -7.63
C ILE A 241 31.30 -4.79 -6.29
N GLU A 242 30.95 -6.03 -5.95
CA GLU A 242 30.36 -6.43 -4.67
C GLU A 242 31.17 -5.91 -3.47
N TYR A 243 32.50 -6.07 -3.52
CA TYR A 243 33.40 -5.56 -2.48
C TYR A 243 33.36 -4.03 -2.37
N MET A 244 33.35 -3.31 -3.50
CA MET A 244 33.26 -1.84 -3.48
C MET A 244 31.94 -1.35 -2.87
N VAL A 245 30.83 -2.00 -3.18
CA VAL A 245 29.52 -1.69 -2.58
C VAL A 245 29.59 -1.83 -1.06
N LYS A 246 30.07 -2.99 -0.58
CA LYS A 246 30.17 -3.30 0.87
C LYS A 246 31.12 -2.39 1.66
N GLU A 247 32.22 -1.94 1.06
CA GLU A 247 33.25 -1.18 1.81
C GLU A 247 33.13 0.33 1.68
N LYS A 248 32.60 0.83 0.56
CA LYS A 248 32.65 2.28 0.24
C LYS A 248 31.29 2.96 0.19
N PHE A 249 30.21 2.19 0.01
CA PHE A 249 28.87 2.70 -0.23
C PHE A 249 27.81 2.09 0.69
N SER A 250 28.23 1.33 1.71
CA SER A 250 27.36 0.92 2.81
C SER A 250 27.02 2.14 3.65
N VAL A 251 25.79 2.64 3.49
CA VAL A 251 25.16 3.62 4.38
C VAL A 251 24.58 2.90 5.59
#